data_AF-A0AAJ4SHG7-F1
#
_entry.id   AF-A0AAJ4SHG7-F1
#
_cell.length_a   1.000
_cell.length_b   1.000
_cell.length_c   1.000
_cell.angle_alpha   90.00
_cell.angle_beta   90.00
_cell.angle_gamma   90.00
#
_symmetry.space_group_name_H-M   'P 1'
#
loop_
_entity.id
_entity.type
_entity.pdbx_description
1 polymer ?
#
loop_
_entity_poly.entity_id
_entity_poly.type
_entity_poly.pdbx_seq_one_letter_code
_entity_poly.pdbx_strand_id
1 'polypeptide(L)'
;MNKVTIVIAGGSGMLRDATKWIKEHFDDDIWLLSRNQNKYSEDLLHSKNIHFKQYDYENDNVLGDEHIRDVNIMVSWVHSNGYFNHLKFIEKNISMDKHAEPIYVHVVGTNKFDDAEFINKLKNKGFNVFTVKLGHRVNDDGTKRWLNHEEISKGVIQAIQLKRDILVSD
;
A
#
# COMPACT_ATOMS: atom_id res chain seq x y z
N MET A 1 -6.92 20.54 -12.02
CA MET A 1 -7.01 19.19 -11.44
C MET A 1 -6.26 19.25 -10.12
N ASN A 2 -6.88 18.81 -9.02
CA ASN A 2 -6.15 18.72 -7.75
C ASN A 2 -5.07 17.65 -7.91
N LYS A 3 -3.84 18.01 -7.56
CA LYS A 3 -2.70 17.10 -7.58
C LYS A 3 -2.96 15.99 -6.56
N VAL A 4 -2.86 14.75 -6.98
CA VAL A 4 -3.00 13.57 -6.11
C VAL A 4 -1.63 13.32 -5.45
N THR A 5 -1.61 12.81 -4.23
CA THR A 5 -0.38 12.24 -3.63
C THR A 5 -0.64 10.78 -3.29
N ILE A 6 0.23 9.91 -3.77
CA ILE A 6 0.11 8.45 -3.61
C ILE A 6 1.28 7.94 -2.79
N VAL A 7 1.02 7.04 -1.85
CA VAL A 7 2.04 6.41 -1.01
C VAL A 7 1.93 4.89 -1.14
N ILE A 8 3.06 4.22 -1.36
CA ILE A 8 3.11 2.76 -1.50
C ILE A 8 4.15 2.20 -0.51
N ALA A 9 3.68 1.52 0.53
CA ALA A 9 4.53 0.77 1.46
C ALA A 9 4.62 -0.70 1.03
N GLY A 10 5.82 -1.11 0.60
CA GLY A 10 6.10 -2.47 0.12
C GLY A 10 5.96 -2.69 -1.40
N GLY A 11 6.14 -1.65 -2.22
CA GLY A 11 5.87 -1.66 -3.67
C GLY A 11 6.83 -2.47 -4.57
N SER A 12 7.98 -2.94 -4.09
CA SER A 12 8.99 -3.59 -4.95
C SER A 12 8.88 -5.11 -5.08
N GLY A 13 8.07 -5.75 -4.22
CA GLY A 13 7.87 -7.20 -4.16
C GLY A 13 6.61 -7.67 -4.90
N MET A 14 5.72 -8.40 -4.23
CA MET A 14 4.49 -8.90 -4.88
C MET A 14 3.48 -7.79 -5.23
N LEU A 15 3.74 -6.54 -4.85
CA LEU A 15 3.00 -5.35 -5.29
C LEU A 15 3.60 -4.65 -6.51
N ARG A 16 4.69 -5.18 -7.09
CA ARG A 16 5.43 -4.51 -8.17
C ARG A 16 4.56 -4.13 -9.36
N ASP A 17 3.66 -5.01 -9.78
CA ASP A 17 2.83 -4.73 -10.95
C ASP A 17 1.70 -3.75 -10.62
N ALA A 18 1.20 -3.73 -9.37
CA ALA A 18 0.32 -2.66 -8.90
C ALA A 18 1.05 -1.31 -8.87
N THR A 19 2.32 -1.26 -8.43
CA THR A 19 3.12 -0.03 -8.46
C THR A 19 3.33 0.49 -9.88
N LYS A 20 3.61 -0.38 -10.85
CA LYS A 20 3.70 0.01 -12.26
C LYS A 20 2.36 0.55 -12.77
N TRP A 21 1.27 -0.16 -12.50
CA TRP A 21 -0.07 0.27 -12.90
C TRP A 21 -0.39 1.66 -12.35
N ILE A 22 -0.07 1.93 -11.08
CA ILE A 22 -0.23 3.26 -10.48
C ILE A 22 0.61 4.30 -11.26
N LYS A 23 1.89 4.04 -11.53
CA LYS A 23 2.73 4.98 -12.29
C LYS A 23 2.22 5.24 -13.71
N GLU A 24 1.56 4.27 -14.34
CA GLU A 24 0.99 4.39 -15.68
C GLU A 24 -0.33 5.17 -15.72
N HIS A 25 -1.09 5.18 -14.62
CA HIS A 25 -2.42 5.79 -14.56
C HIS A 25 -2.45 7.13 -13.80
N PHE A 26 -1.37 7.45 -13.07
CA PHE A 26 -1.24 8.68 -12.31
C PHE A 26 0.09 9.37 -12.65
N ASP A 27 0.00 10.65 -13.06
CA ASP A 27 1.17 11.53 -13.30
C ASP A 27 1.58 12.33 -12.04
N ASP A 28 0.93 12.00 -10.94
CA ASP A 28 1.01 12.62 -9.62
C ASP A 28 2.23 12.19 -8.80
N ASP A 29 2.48 12.82 -7.64
CA ASP A 29 3.61 12.42 -6.78
C ASP A 29 3.35 11.05 -6.14
N ILE A 30 4.27 10.11 -6.37
CA ILE A 30 4.20 8.74 -5.84
C ILE A 30 5.41 8.49 -4.94
N TRP A 31 5.13 8.20 -3.68
CA TRP A 31 6.11 7.91 -2.65
C TRP A 31 6.26 6.41 -2.45
N LEU A 32 7.45 5.89 -2.72
CA LEU A 32 7.81 4.48 -2.53
C LEU A 32 8.50 4.31 -1.17
N LEU A 33 7.80 3.68 -0.23
CA LEU A 33 8.31 3.37 1.10
C LEU A 33 8.76 1.91 1.12
N SER A 34 10.06 1.66 1.18
CA SER A 34 10.61 0.29 1.20
C SER A 34 12.02 0.22 1.78
N ARG A 35 12.42 -0.98 2.22
CA ARG A 35 13.75 -1.22 2.80
C ARG A 35 14.91 -1.05 1.82
N ASN A 36 14.69 -1.38 0.55
CA ASN A 36 15.75 -1.46 -0.45
C ASN A 36 15.29 -0.84 -1.78
N GLN A 37 15.96 0.23 -2.18
CA GLN A 37 15.71 0.95 -3.42
C GLN A 37 16.01 0.08 -4.66
N ASN A 38 17.05 -0.76 -4.60
CA ASN A 38 17.54 -1.57 -5.72
C ASN A 38 16.56 -2.69 -6.15
N LYS A 39 15.44 -2.84 -5.43
CA LYS A 39 14.35 -3.75 -5.82
C LYS A 39 13.39 -3.12 -6.83
N TYR A 40 13.46 -1.81 -7.04
CA TYR A 40 12.73 -1.11 -8.09
C TYR A 40 13.57 -1.03 -9.36
N SER A 41 12.91 -0.90 -10.52
CA SER A 41 13.61 -0.64 -11.79
C SER A 41 14.14 0.79 -11.83
N GLU A 42 15.30 0.97 -12.46
CA GLU A 42 15.92 2.29 -12.63
C GLU A 42 14.98 3.28 -13.35
N ASP A 43 14.29 2.83 -14.41
CA ASP A 43 13.32 3.66 -15.14
C ASP A 43 12.20 4.22 -14.25
N LEU A 44 11.76 3.43 -13.25
CA LEU A 44 10.75 3.88 -12.30
C LEU A 44 11.37 4.93 -11.36
N LEU A 45 12.54 4.64 -10.80
CA LEU A 45 13.20 5.53 -9.83
C LEU A 45 13.66 6.86 -10.45
N HIS A 46 13.96 6.90 -11.74
CA HIS A 46 14.35 8.13 -12.46
C HIS A 46 13.16 8.96 -12.95
N SER A 47 11.93 8.47 -12.78
CA SER A 47 10.74 9.26 -13.08
C SER A 47 10.61 10.43 -12.11
N LYS A 48 10.39 11.65 -12.64
CA LYS A 48 10.42 12.91 -11.86
C LYS A 48 9.42 12.97 -10.70
N ASN A 49 8.32 12.23 -10.80
CA ASN A 49 7.25 12.18 -9.82
C ASN A 49 7.36 10.99 -8.85
N ILE A 50 8.45 10.21 -8.92
CA ILE A 50 8.72 9.11 -8.01
C ILE A 50 9.69 9.56 -6.92
N HIS A 51 9.27 9.40 -5.67
CA HIS A 51 10.06 9.74 -4.49
C HIS A 51 10.31 8.46 -3.69
N PHE A 52 11.56 8.00 -3.61
CA PHE A 52 11.90 6.85 -2.77
C PHE A 52 12.27 7.29 -1.35
N LYS A 53 11.74 6.59 -0.34
CA LYS A 53 12.21 6.70 1.04
C LYS A 53 12.45 5.32 1.64
N GLN A 54 13.62 5.20 2.27
CA GLN A 54 13.95 4.01 3.02
C GLN A 54 12.99 3.88 4.21
N TYR A 55 12.30 2.75 4.28
CA TYR A 55 11.24 2.51 5.23
C TYR A 55 11.16 1.03 5.60
N ASP A 56 11.09 0.74 6.89
CA ASP A 56 10.93 -0.61 7.44
C ASP A 56 9.91 -0.63 8.58
N TYR A 57 8.68 -1.09 8.33
CA TYR A 57 7.61 -1.07 9.33
C TYR A 57 7.92 -1.85 10.62
N GLU A 58 8.95 -2.69 10.64
CA GLU A 58 9.37 -3.40 11.86
C GLU A 58 10.15 -2.48 12.82
N ASN A 59 10.59 -1.32 12.34
CA ASN A 59 11.41 -0.35 13.08
C ASN A 59 10.69 1.01 13.22
N ASP A 60 11.18 1.88 14.11
CA ASP A 60 10.74 3.27 14.15
C ASP A 60 11.30 4.01 12.93
N ASN A 61 10.42 4.62 12.13
CA ASN A 61 10.80 5.34 10.91
C ASN A 61 10.47 6.82 11.06
N VAL A 62 11.34 7.67 10.52
CA VAL A 62 11.14 9.11 10.46
C VAL A 62 11.55 9.63 9.08
N LEU A 63 10.81 10.58 8.53
CA LEU A 63 11.20 11.27 7.30
C LEU A 63 12.11 12.49 7.58
N GLY A 64 12.52 12.70 8.83
CA GLY A 64 13.25 13.90 9.24
C GLY A 64 12.34 15.12 9.19
N ASP A 65 12.76 16.15 8.45
CA ASP A 65 11.97 17.38 8.22
C ASP A 65 10.96 17.24 7.08
N GLU A 66 11.09 16.20 6.25
CA GLU A 66 10.17 15.95 5.15
C GLU A 66 8.83 15.39 5.65
N HIS A 67 7.74 15.85 5.04
CA HIS A 67 6.38 15.38 5.34
C HIS A 67 5.68 15.09 4.02
N ILE A 68 5.04 13.92 3.93
CA ILE A 68 4.21 13.57 2.78
C ILE A 68 2.83 14.18 3.03
N ARG A 69 2.49 15.19 2.23
CA ARG A 69 1.27 15.97 2.41
C ARG A 69 0.20 15.59 1.41
N ASP A 70 -1.03 15.88 1.81
CA ASP A 70 -2.22 15.78 0.97
C ASP A 70 -2.37 14.40 0.32
N VAL A 71 -2.10 13.34 1.08
CA VAL A 71 -2.23 11.95 0.59
C VAL A 71 -3.69 11.63 0.28
N ASN A 72 -3.92 11.12 -0.93
CA ASN A 72 -5.22 10.65 -1.39
C ASN A 72 -5.30 9.13 -1.48
N ILE A 73 -4.18 8.46 -1.79
CA ILE A 73 -4.13 6.99 -1.91
C ILE A 73 -2.92 6.49 -1.15
N MET A 74 -3.14 5.58 -0.21
CA MET A 74 -2.06 4.85 0.46
C MET A 74 -2.28 3.35 0.26
N VAL A 75 -1.30 2.66 -0.31
CA VAL A 75 -1.30 1.20 -0.45
C VAL A 75 -0.25 0.64 0.48
N SER A 76 -0.63 -0.27 1.37
CA SER A 76 0.29 -0.83 2.35
C SER A 76 0.14 -2.32 2.49
N TRP A 77 1.27 -3.01 2.30
CA TRP A 77 1.44 -4.37 2.77
C TRP A 77 2.38 -4.41 3.96
N VAL A 78 1.78 -4.32 5.14
CA VAL A 78 2.47 -4.30 6.43
C VAL A 78 1.98 -5.49 7.23
N HIS A 79 2.89 -6.21 7.87
CA HIS A 79 2.52 -7.33 8.74
C HIS A 79 2.14 -6.83 10.13
N SER A 80 1.37 -7.64 10.87
CA SER A 80 0.79 -7.26 12.16
C SER A 80 1.84 -6.88 13.21
N ASN A 81 3.04 -7.47 13.17
CA ASN A 81 4.18 -7.10 14.00
C ASN A 81 4.66 -5.64 13.77
N GLY A 82 4.31 -5.03 12.64
CA GLY A 82 4.68 -3.67 12.25
C GLY A 82 3.60 -2.62 12.42
N TYR A 83 2.37 -2.98 12.80
CA TYR A 83 1.23 -2.06 12.83
C TYR A 83 1.46 -0.84 13.71
N PHE A 84 2.02 -1.05 14.91
CA PHE A 84 2.31 0.03 15.84
C PHE A 84 3.25 1.07 15.23
N ASN A 85 4.40 0.62 14.70
CA ASN A 85 5.40 1.49 14.08
C ASN A 85 4.88 2.15 12.80
N HIS A 86 4.09 1.43 12.00
CA HIS A 86 3.48 1.98 10.79
C HIS A 86 2.46 3.07 11.11
N LEU A 87 1.60 2.88 12.12
CA LEU A 87 0.66 3.91 12.58
C LEU A 87 1.40 5.13 13.11
N LYS A 88 2.43 4.93 13.94
CA LYS A 88 3.27 6.02 14.46
C LYS A 88 3.92 6.81 13.32
N PHE A 89 4.41 6.12 12.29
CA PHE A 89 4.97 6.75 11.10
C PHE A 89 3.92 7.59 10.35
N ILE A 90 2.73 7.02 10.11
CA ILE A 90 1.63 7.72 9.46
C ILE A 90 1.20 8.95 10.27
N GLU A 91 1.09 8.83 11.59
CA GLU A 91 0.70 9.92 12.48
C GLU A 91 1.66 11.10 12.38
N LYS A 92 2.97 10.81 12.43
CA LYS A 92 4.01 11.82 12.44
C LYS A 92 4.30 12.44 11.06
N ASN A 93 4.30 11.65 10.00
CA ASN A 93 4.91 12.05 8.72
C ASN A 93 3.90 12.22 7.57
N ILE A 94 2.64 11.82 7.76
CA ILE A 94 1.62 11.83 6.69
C ILE A 94 0.42 12.69 7.08
N SER A 95 0.08 13.66 6.21
CA SER A 95 -1.20 14.34 6.22
C SER A 95 -2.04 13.92 5.01
N MET A 96 -3.36 13.87 5.18
CA MET A 96 -4.28 13.53 4.09
C MET A 96 -4.92 14.78 3.53
N ASP A 97 -5.32 14.71 2.28
CA ASP A 97 -6.07 15.76 1.62
C ASP A 97 -7.49 15.83 2.23
N LYS A 98 -7.78 16.92 2.95
CA LYS A 98 -9.08 17.16 3.60
C LYS A 98 -10.20 17.51 2.63
N HIS A 99 -9.86 17.82 1.38
CA HIS A 99 -10.80 18.16 0.32
C HIS A 99 -11.09 16.98 -0.62
N ALA A 100 -10.44 15.83 -0.38
CA ALA A 100 -10.68 14.59 -1.10
C ALA A 100 -11.34 13.54 -0.19
N GLU A 101 -11.53 12.34 -0.75
CA GLU A 101 -11.83 11.13 -0.01
C GLU A 101 -10.59 10.23 0.02
N PRO A 102 -9.64 10.42 0.95
CA PRO A 102 -8.43 9.61 1.01
C PRO A 102 -8.76 8.14 1.24
N ILE A 103 -8.11 7.25 0.49
CA ILE A 103 -8.27 5.81 0.61
C ILE A 103 -6.99 5.17 1.14
N TYR A 104 -7.16 4.12 1.94
CA TYR A 104 -6.08 3.25 2.38
C TYR A 104 -6.37 1.82 1.96
N VAL A 105 -5.52 1.24 1.12
CA VAL A 105 -5.60 -0.15 0.70
C VAL A 105 -4.72 -1.00 1.61
N HIS A 106 -5.37 -1.76 2.49
CA HIS A 106 -4.73 -2.64 3.46
C HIS A 106 -4.56 -4.05 2.89
N VAL A 107 -3.33 -4.44 2.55
CA VAL A 107 -3.04 -5.77 2.02
C VAL A 107 -2.68 -6.72 3.16
N VAL A 108 -3.40 -7.83 3.30
CA VAL A 108 -3.24 -8.80 4.40
C VAL A 108 -3.35 -10.24 3.94
N GLY A 109 -2.63 -11.15 4.60
CA GLY A 109 -2.79 -12.60 4.39
C GLY A 109 -4.03 -13.17 5.08
N THR A 110 -4.50 -14.35 4.65
CA THR A 110 -5.68 -15.03 5.25
C THR A 110 -5.47 -15.57 6.66
N ASN A 111 -4.24 -15.73 7.14
CA ASN A 111 -4.00 -16.30 8.47
C ASN A 111 -4.45 -15.31 9.55
N LYS A 112 -5.15 -15.85 10.57
CA LYS A 112 -5.81 -15.13 11.67
C LYS A 112 -4.97 -13.96 12.21
N PHE A 113 -5.38 -12.74 11.90
CA PHE A 113 -4.94 -11.55 12.62
C PHE A 113 -6.14 -10.64 12.86
N ASP A 114 -6.25 -10.13 14.08
CA ASP A 114 -7.19 -9.08 14.45
C ASP A 114 -6.53 -7.73 14.14
N ASP A 115 -6.93 -7.12 13.02
CA ASP A 115 -6.47 -5.81 12.55
C ASP A 115 -7.51 -4.72 12.86
N ALA A 116 -8.55 -5.01 13.64
CA ALA A 116 -9.65 -4.09 13.87
C ALA A 116 -9.19 -2.77 14.51
N GLU A 117 -8.31 -2.84 15.52
CA GLU A 117 -7.76 -1.64 16.15
C GLU A 117 -6.92 -0.81 15.16
N PHE A 118 -6.11 -1.48 14.34
CA PHE A 118 -5.26 -0.84 13.33
C PHE A 118 -6.12 -0.11 12.28
N ILE A 119 -7.12 -0.80 11.73
CA ILE A 119 -8.07 -0.23 10.77
C ILE A 119 -8.85 0.93 11.40
N ASN A 120 -9.30 0.79 12.65
CA ASN A 120 -10.04 1.85 13.34
C ASN A 120 -9.19 3.12 13.51
N LYS A 121 -7.90 2.98 13.84
CA LYS A 121 -6.98 4.13 13.93
C LYS A 121 -6.78 4.81 12.57
N LEU A 122 -6.69 4.05 11.48
CA LEU A 122 -6.62 4.62 10.12
C LEU A 122 -7.90 5.37 9.74
N LYS A 123 -9.07 4.79 10.05
CA LYS A 123 -10.38 5.44 9.84
C LYS A 123 -10.51 6.74 10.65
N ASN A 124 -10.14 6.71 11.93
CA ASN A 124 -10.15 7.89 12.80
C ASN A 124 -9.20 8.99 12.31
N LYS A 125 -8.11 8.61 11.64
CA LYS A 125 -7.23 9.59 11.01
C LYS A 125 -7.94 10.29 9.84
N GLY A 126 -8.76 9.57 9.08
CA GLY A 126 -9.57 10.12 7.97
C GLY A 126 -9.54 9.28 6.69
N PHE A 127 -8.97 8.08 6.72
CA PHE A 127 -8.95 7.19 5.56
C PHE A 127 -10.24 6.38 5.42
N ASN A 128 -10.71 6.24 4.19
CA ASN A 128 -11.57 5.14 3.78
C ASN A 128 -10.71 3.89 3.57
N VAL A 129 -10.80 2.93 4.49
CA VAL A 129 -9.96 1.72 4.47
C VAL A 129 -10.64 0.60 3.69
N PHE A 130 -9.92 0.03 2.72
CA PHE A 130 -10.33 -1.14 1.93
C PHE A 130 -9.30 -2.25 2.08
N THR A 131 -9.75 -3.45 2.40
CA THR A 131 -8.87 -4.58 2.67
C THR A 131 -8.77 -5.51 1.46
N VAL A 132 -7.53 -5.81 1.06
CA VAL A 132 -7.20 -6.85 0.08
C VAL A 132 -6.75 -8.08 0.86
N LYS A 133 -7.64 -9.06 0.99
CA LYS A 133 -7.38 -10.30 1.72
C LYS A 133 -6.83 -11.37 0.77
N LEU A 134 -5.60 -11.78 1.03
CA LEU A 134 -4.85 -12.74 0.20
C LEU A 134 -5.05 -14.17 0.71
N GLY A 135 -5.76 -14.97 -0.06
CA GLY A 135 -6.01 -16.38 0.22
C GLY A 135 -5.13 -17.31 -0.60
N HIS A 136 -5.75 -18.34 -1.16
CA HIS A 136 -5.10 -19.38 -1.94
C HIS A 136 -5.90 -19.62 -3.22
N ARG A 137 -5.22 -20.19 -4.22
CA ARG A 137 -5.84 -20.77 -5.41
C ARG A 137 -5.80 -22.28 -5.34
N VAL A 138 -6.63 -22.93 -6.11
CA VAL A 138 -6.81 -24.36 -6.26
C VAL A 138 -6.39 -24.69 -7.68
N ASN A 139 -5.40 -25.56 -7.79
CA ASN A 139 -4.95 -26.08 -9.07
C ASN A 139 -5.99 -27.05 -9.65
N ASP A 140 -5.85 -27.40 -10.93
CA ASP A 140 -6.76 -28.33 -11.61
C ASP A 140 -6.80 -29.72 -10.94
N ASP A 141 -5.72 -30.11 -10.24
CA ASP A 141 -5.64 -31.35 -9.46
C ASP A 141 -6.27 -31.26 -8.06
N GLY A 142 -6.88 -30.12 -7.72
CA GLY A 142 -7.51 -29.86 -6.42
C GLY A 142 -6.55 -29.40 -5.32
N THR A 143 -5.25 -29.29 -5.58
CA THR A 143 -4.27 -28.84 -4.58
C THR A 143 -4.29 -27.33 -4.40
N LYS A 144 -4.05 -26.85 -3.17
CA LYS A 144 -3.93 -25.42 -2.90
C LYS A 144 -2.54 -24.90 -3.22
N ARG A 145 -2.47 -23.77 -3.92
CA ARG A 145 -1.24 -23.00 -4.15
C ARG A 145 -1.36 -21.59 -3.61
N TRP A 146 -0.20 -20.98 -3.37
CA TRP A 146 -0.10 -19.56 -3.07
C TRP A 146 -0.47 -18.71 -4.30
N LEU A 147 -0.91 -17.48 -4.03
CA LEU A 147 -1.12 -16.47 -5.05
C LEU A 147 0.22 -16.06 -5.67
N ASN A 148 0.21 -15.82 -6.98
CA ASN A 148 1.34 -15.21 -7.66
C ASN A 148 1.29 -13.67 -7.55
N HIS A 149 2.35 -13.00 -8.00
CA HIS A 149 2.46 -11.53 -7.90
C HIS A 149 1.38 -10.79 -8.71
N GLU A 150 0.99 -11.33 -9.87
CA GLU A 150 -0.03 -10.75 -10.74
C GLU A 150 -1.41 -10.79 -10.07
N GLU A 151 -1.77 -11.92 -9.47
CA GLU A 151 -3.03 -12.11 -8.74
C GLU A 151 -3.14 -11.14 -7.55
N ILE A 152 -2.07 -11.00 -6.78
CA ILE A 152 -1.99 -10.05 -5.66
C ILE A 152 -2.14 -8.62 -6.17
N SER A 153 -1.34 -8.24 -7.18
CA SER A 153 -1.34 -6.89 -7.75
C SER A 153 -2.72 -6.54 -8.36
N LYS A 154 -3.36 -7.49 -9.04
CA LYS A 154 -4.72 -7.32 -9.59
C LYS A 154 -5.75 -7.06 -8.50
N GLY A 155 -5.67 -7.78 -7.37
CA GLY A 155 -6.55 -7.53 -6.22
C GLY A 155 -6.38 -6.12 -5.66
N VAL A 156 -5.14 -5.63 -5.57
CA VAL A 156 -4.83 -4.25 -5.13
C VAL A 156 -5.39 -3.22 -6.10
N ILE A 157 -5.17 -3.39 -7.41
CA ILE A 157 -5.71 -2.50 -8.44
C ILE A 157 -7.24 -2.45 -8.36
N GLN A 158 -7.90 -3.61 -8.21
CA GLN A 158 -9.34 -3.69 -8.04
C GLN A 158 -9.83 -2.95 -6.79
N ALA A 159 -9.12 -3.05 -5.66
CA ALA A 159 -9.50 -2.32 -4.45
C ALA A 159 -9.40 -0.80 -4.64
N ILE A 160 -8.36 -0.32 -5.34
CA ILE A 160 -8.21 1.10 -5.70
C ILE A 160 -9.36 1.57 -6.60
N GLN A 161 -9.64 0.82 -7.67
CA GLN A 161 -10.63 1.20 -8.68
C GLN A 161 -12.07 1.13 -8.16
N LEU A 162 -12.38 0.07 -7.41
CA LEU A 162 -13.74 -0.24 -6.97
C LEU A 162 -14.07 0.33 -5.59
N LYS A 163 -13.06 0.85 -4.86
CA LYS A 163 -13.22 1.39 -3.49
C LYS A 163 -13.99 0.42 -2.60
N ARG A 164 -13.54 -0.83 -2.52
CA ARG A 164 -14.15 -1.89 -1.70
C ARG A 164 -13.15 -2.96 -1.30
N ASP A 165 -13.53 -3.77 -0.33
CA ASP A 165 -12.77 -4.95 0.06
C ASP A 165 -12.71 -5.97 -1.08
N ILE A 166 -11.54 -6.59 -1.25
CA ILE A 166 -11.28 -7.60 -2.26
C ILE A 166 -10.74 -8.87 -1.59
N LEU A 167 -11.37 -10.00 -1.88
CA LEU A 167 -10.82 -11.31 -1.57
C LEU A 167 -10.10 -11.84 -2.81
N VAL A 168 -8.80 -12.08 -2.68
CA VAL A 168 -8.00 -12.72 -3.72
C VAL A 168 -7.87 -14.20 -3.36
N SER A 169 -8.86 -14.97 -3.77
CA SER A 169 -8.87 -16.44 -3.70
C SER A 169 -9.73 -16.98 -4.83
N ASP A 170 -9.81 -18.31 -4.93
CA ASP A 170 -10.96 -18.94 -5.58
C ASP A 170 -12.25 -18.75 -4.78
#